data_AF-A0A179F6W2-F1
#
_entry.id   AF-A0A179F6W2-F1
#
_cell.length_a   1.000
_cell.length_b   1.000
_cell.length_c   1.000
_cell.angle_alpha   90.00
_cell.angle_beta   90.00
_cell.angle_gamma   90.00
#
_symmetry.space_group_name_H-M   'P 1'
#
loop_
_entity.id
_entity.type
_entity.pdbx_description
1 polymer ?
#
loop_
_entity_poly.entity_id
_entity_poly.type
_entity_poly.pdbx_seq_one_letter_code
_entity_poly.pdbx_strand_id
1 'polypeptide(L)'
;MSQPFKELLWVTNSQIQLKNVAANKKDPPTDCCVEFHKKGIHMLTVTSLNKVLGPASARAKIERVCERDGIPTPWKAGWVSHYSDPSKVEKDPARRRALKDAQADDLAGVSSSNAHSSGSIGDIRDQQIQDLESKVLDLTKTVSSLNKTVSVLADMFKEFMKPSVSAPAPK
;
A
#
# COMPACT_ATOMS: atom_id res chain seq x y z
N MET A 1 5.77 -39.76 -3.10
CA MET A 1 7.06 -39.39 -3.71
C MET A 1 7.05 -37.90 -4.00
N SER A 2 7.93 -37.11 -3.37
CA SER A 2 8.08 -35.68 -3.67
C SER A 2 8.65 -35.52 -5.08
N GLN A 3 8.07 -34.64 -5.89
CA GLN A 3 8.48 -34.46 -7.27
C GLN A 3 9.66 -33.47 -7.34
N PRO A 4 10.61 -33.67 -8.27
CA PRO A 4 11.76 -32.77 -8.36
C PRO A 4 11.29 -31.39 -8.84
N PHE A 5 11.30 -30.45 -7.90
CA PHE A 5 11.10 -29.03 -8.14
C PHE A 5 12.22 -28.49 -9.04
N LYS A 6 11.87 -27.72 -10.08
CA LYS A 6 12.84 -27.06 -10.96
C LYS A 6 13.05 -25.62 -10.51
N GLU A 7 12.02 -24.79 -10.59
CA GLU A 7 12.14 -23.35 -10.35
C GLU A 7 10.83 -22.69 -9.88
N LEU A 8 10.98 -21.56 -9.20
CA LEU A 8 9.89 -20.63 -8.88
C LEU A 8 9.99 -19.47 -9.90
N LEU A 9 9.02 -19.38 -10.79
CA LEU A 9 9.04 -18.45 -11.93
C LEU A 9 8.56 -17.05 -11.52
N TRP A 10 7.49 -17.00 -10.71
CA TRP A 10 6.78 -15.77 -10.35
C TRP A 10 6.22 -15.89 -8.94
N VAL A 11 5.97 -14.76 -8.29
CA VAL A 11 5.11 -14.64 -7.09
C VAL A 11 4.08 -13.53 -7.31
N THR A 12 2.82 -13.78 -6.94
CA THR A 12 1.77 -12.75 -6.98
C THR A 12 2.04 -11.64 -5.96
N ASN A 13 1.84 -10.39 -6.37
CA ASN A 13 1.81 -9.26 -5.45
C ASN A 13 0.39 -9.12 -4.88
N SER A 14 0.19 -9.58 -3.66
CA SER A 14 -1.10 -9.52 -2.97
C SER A 14 -1.00 -8.65 -1.73
N GLN A 15 -2.03 -7.83 -1.51
CA GLN A 15 -2.15 -6.98 -0.31
C GLN A 15 -3.49 -7.23 0.38
N ILE A 16 -3.50 -7.12 1.72
CA ILE A 16 -4.75 -7.18 2.48
C ILE A 16 -5.45 -5.83 2.37
N GLN A 17 -6.62 -5.79 1.72
CA GLN A 17 -7.40 -4.55 1.59
C GLN A 17 -7.88 -4.03 2.95
N LEU A 18 -8.47 -4.91 3.77
CA LEU A 18 -9.02 -4.55 5.06
C LEU A 18 -8.63 -5.58 6.12
N LYS A 19 -7.81 -5.16 7.09
CA LYS A 19 -7.33 -6.03 8.18
C LYS A 19 -8.16 -5.82 9.45
N ASN A 20 -8.74 -6.89 9.97
CA ASN A 20 -9.19 -6.90 11.37
C ASN A 20 -7.96 -7.01 12.28
N VAL A 21 -7.65 -5.97 13.06
CA VAL A 21 -6.49 -5.98 13.97
C VAL A 21 -6.72 -6.85 15.20
N ALA A 22 -7.97 -7.16 15.53
CA ALA A 22 -8.29 -8.16 16.55
C ALA A 22 -7.99 -9.59 16.08
N ALA A 23 -7.79 -9.80 14.77
CA ALA A 23 -7.47 -11.11 14.21
C ALA A 23 -5.95 -11.36 14.22
N ASN A 24 -5.59 -12.64 14.35
CA ASN A 24 -4.21 -13.09 14.27
C ASN A 24 -3.49 -12.59 13.01
N LYS A 25 -2.17 -12.43 13.12
CA LYS A 25 -1.30 -12.12 11.98
C LYS A 25 -1.47 -13.20 10.93
N LYS A 26 -1.89 -12.79 9.73
CA LYS A 26 -2.05 -13.65 8.57
C LYS A 26 -1.50 -12.87 7.39
N ASP A 27 -0.58 -13.47 6.66
CA ASP A 27 -0.03 -12.92 5.42
C ASP A 27 -1.13 -12.85 4.35
N PRO A 28 -1.01 -11.94 3.37
CA PRO A 28 -1.92 -11.89 2.24
C PRO A 28 -1.91 -13.22 1.46
N PRO A 29 -3.04 -13.62 0.87
CA PRO A 29 -3.11 -14.81 0.03
C PRO A 29 -2.15 -14.63 -1.15
N THR A 30 -1.14 -15.50 -1.24
CA THR A 30 -0.09 -15.41 -2.24
C THR A 30 0.00 -16.72 -3.01
N ASP A 31 -0.13 -16.60 -4.32
CA ASP A 31 0.07 -17.67 -5.28
C ASP A 31 1.46 -17.57 -5.93
N CYS A 32 2.07 -18.71 -6.12
CA CYS A 32 3.43 -18.95 -6.59
C CYS A 32 3.37 -19.77 -7.88
N CYS A 33 3.92 -19.24 -8.97
CA CYS A 33 4.01 -19.97 -10.23
C CYS A 33 5.33 -20.75 -10.25
N VAL A 34 5.25 -22.09 -10.27
CA VAL A 34 6.42 -22.97 -10.21
C VAL A 34 6.49 -23.89 -11.41
N GLU A 35 7.70 -24.29 -11.77
CA GLU A 35 7.93 -25.33 -12.77
C GLU A 35 8.46 -26.60 -12.10
N PHE A 36 7.90 -27.75 -12.50
CA PHE A 36 8.37 -29.07 -12.12
C PHE A 36 8.96 -29.80 -13.34
N HIS A 37 10.08 -30.49 -13.18
CA HIS A 37 10.79 -31.15 -14.29
C HIS A 37 9.93 -32.09 -15.13
N LYS A 38 8.94 -32.76 -14.54
CA LYS A 38 8.12 -33.78 -15.21
C LYS A 38 6.67 -33.38 -15.44
N LYS A 39 6.21 -32.26 -14.86
CA LYS A 39 4.80 -31.84 -14.91
C LYS A 39 4.59 -30.46 -15.51
N GLY A 40 5.66 -29.71 -15.77
CA GLY A 40 5.56 -28.34 -16.27
C GLY A 40 5.08 -27.36 -15.19
N ILE A 41 4.37 -26.32 -15.63
CA ILE A 41 4.06 -25.14 -14.81
C ILE A 41 2.80 -25.36 -13.98
N HIS A 42 2.85 -24.98 -12.70
CA HIS A 42 1.76 -25.11 -11.73
C HIS A 42 1.64 -23.86 -10.87
N MET A 43 0.43 -23.53 -10.45
CA MET A 43 0.17 -22.53 -9.43
C MET A 43 0.04 -23.20 -8.05
N LEU A 44 0.81 -22.72 -7.08
CA LEU A 44 0.79 -23.19 -5.70
C LEU A 44 0.55 -22.04 -4.74
N THR A 45 -0.18 -22.29 -3.65
CA THR A 45 -0.16 -21.39 -2.50
C THR A 45 1.18 -21.48 -1.77
N VAL A 46 1.54 -20.46 -0.98
CA VAL A 46 2.74 -20.50 -0.11
C VAL A 46 2.76 -21.73 0.78
N THR A 47 1.61 -22.15 1.32
CA THR A 47 1.50 -23.36 2.14
C THR A 47 1.84 -24.63 1.35
N SER A 48 1.36 -24.74 0.12
CA SER A 48 1.70 -25.87 -0.75
C SER A 48 3.17 -25.85 -1.17
N LEU A 49 3.72 -24.67 -1.45
CA LEU A 49 5.15 -24.51 -1.75
C LEU A 49 6.03 -24.91 -0.56
N ASN A 50 5.64 -24.54 0.67
CA ASN A 50 6.31 -24.96 1.89
C ASN A 50 6.35 -26.48 2.05
N LYS A 51 5.31 -27.20 1.61
CA LYS A 51 5.30 -28.67 1.63
C LYS A 51 6.26 -29.28 0.61
N VAL A 52 6.52 -28.59 -0.51
CA VAL A 52 7.41 -29.07 -1.58
C VAL A 52 8.88 -28.82 -1.25
N LEU A 53 9.21 -27.62 -0.76
CA LEU A 53 10.59 -27.16 -0.57
C LEU A 53 11.06 -27.12 0.88
N GLY A 54 10.13 -27.20 1.82
CA GLY A 54 10.37 -26.81 3.21
C GLY A 54 10.19 -25.29 3.42
N PRO A 55 9.76 -24.85 4.62
CA PRO A 55 9.42 -23.44 4.87
C PRO A 55 10.56 -22.46 4.60
N ALA A 56 11.78 -22.77 5.05
CA ALA A 56 12.94 -21.88 4.89
C ALA A 56 13.33 -21.69 3.42
N SER A 57 13.39 -22.78 2.66
CA SER A 57 13.75 -22.77 1.24
C SER A 57 12.68 -22.08 0.38
N ALA A 58 11.40 -22.38 0.65
CA ALA A 58 10.28 -21.72 -0.01
C ALA A 58 10.31 -20.20 0.23
N ARG A 59 10.50 -19.78 1.48
CA ARG A 59 10.60 -18.35 1.83
C ARG A 59 11.75 -17.68 1.10
N ALA A 60 12.95 -18.26 1.13
CA ALA A 60 14.12 -17.70 0.46
C ALA A 60 13.93 -17.57 -1.06
N LYS A 61 13.27 -18.54 -1.71
CA LYS A 61 12.95 -18.43 -3.15
C LYS A 61 11.93 -17.34 -3.44
N ILE A 62 10.89 -17.21 -2.62
CA ILE A 62 9.91 -16.12 -2.75
C ILE A 62 10.62 -14.77 -2.61
N GLU A 63 11.50 -14.59 -1.63
CA GLU A 63 12.25 -13.34 -1.44
C GLU A 63 13.08 -12.98 -2.66
N ARG A 64 13.81 -13.95 -3.25
CA ARG A 64 14.60 -13.71 -4.47
C ARG A 64 13.75 -13.29 -5.66
N VAL A 65 12.60 -13.92 -5.86
CA VAL A 65 11.69 -13.58 -6.98
C VAL A 65 11.08 -12.20 -6.75
N CYS A 66 10.64 -11.90 -5.53
CA CYS A 66 10.11 -10.58 -5.17
C CYS A 66 11.16 -9.48 -5.37
N GLU A 67 12.41 -9.72 -4.95
CA GLU A 67 13.53 -8.77 -5.13
C GLU A 67 13.85 -8.55 -6.61
N ARG A 68 13.94 -9.64 -7.39
CA ARG A 68 14.13 -9.58 -8.85
C ARG A 68 13.05 -8.74 -9.54
N ASP A 69 11.80 -8.90 -9.12
CA ASP A 69 10.64 -8.25 -9.74
C ASP A 69 10.32 -6.88 -9.12
N GLY A 70 11.09 -6.43 -8.12
CA GLY A 70 10.89 -5.13 -7.46
C GLY A 70 9.59 -5.02 -6.66
N ILE A 71 9.03 -6.14 -6.19
CA ILE A 71 7.78 -6.17 -5.41
C ILE A 71 8.04 -6.50 -3.94
N PRO A 72 7.20 -6.00 -3.00
CA PRO A 72 7.31 -6.39 -1.61
C PRO A 72 6.95 -7.87 -1.44
N THR A 73 7.62 -8.53 -0.50
CA THR A 73 7.26 -9.90 -0.14
C THR A 73 5.91 -9.93 0.56
N PRO A 74 5.18 -11.07 0.56
CA PRO A 74 3.86 -11.17 1.17
C PRO A 74 3.79 -10.68 2.62
N TRP A 75 4.77 -11.05 3.43
CA TRP A 75 4.88 -10.64 4.83
C TRP A 75 5.36 -9.19 5.05
N LYS A 76 5.73 -8.48 3.98
CA LYS A 76 6.11 -7.05 3.99
C LYS A 76 5.07 -6.16 3.28
N ALA A 77 4.13 -6.74 2.52
CA ALA A 77 3.16 -5.99 1.70
C ALA A 77 2.15 -5.14 2.51
N GLY A 78 1.99 -5.40 3.81
CA GLY A 78 1.11 -4.62 4.69
C GLY A 78 -0.38 -4.73 4.33
N TRP A 79 -1.17 -3.76 4.82
CA TRP A 79 -2.60 -3.63 4.53
C TRP A 79 -2.98 -2.21 4.12
N VAL A 80 -4.04 -2.06 3.32
CA VAL A 80 -4.54 -0.76 2.84
C VAL A 80 -5.31 -0.03 3.94
N SER A 81 -6.19 -0.73 4.64
CA SER A 81 -6.98 -0.20 5.76
C SER A 81 -7.12 -1.24 6.87
N HIS A 82 -7.54 -0.78 8.05
CA HIS A 82 -7.72 -1.62 9.22
C HIS A 82 -8.99 -1.28 10.00
N TYR A 83 -9.52 -2.26 10.71
CA TYR A 83 -10.62 -2.13 11.66
C TYR A 83 -10.38 -3.06 12.84
N SER A 84 -11.06 -2.84 13.97
CA SER A 84 -11.00 -3.74 15.13
C SER A 84 -12.38 -4.28 15.44
N ASP A 85 -12.57 -5.60 15.30
CA ASP A 85 -13.81 -6.27 15.69
C ASP A 85 -13.49 -7.61 16.39
N PRO A 86 -13.44 -7.65 17.73
CA PRO A 86 -13.16 -8.86 18.49
C PRO A 86 -14.27 -9.91 18.33
N SER A 87 -15.51 -9.52 18.00
CA SER A 87 -16.61 -10.47 17.81
C SER A 87 -16.38 -11.40 16.61
N LYS A 88 -15.65 -10.93 15.59
CA LYS A 88 -15.37 -11.71 14.36
C LYS A 88 -14.30 -12.78 14.55
N VAL A 89 -13.53 -12.69 15.63
CA VAL A 89 -12.44 -13.62 15.95
C VAL A 89 -12.79 -14.53 17.12
N GLU A 90 -13.78 -14.14 17.93
CA GLU A 90 -14.32 -14.95 19.02
C GLU A 90 -14.99 -16.21 18.46
N LYS A 91 -14.58 -17.38 18.97
CA LYS A 91 -15.10 -18.69 18.55
C LYS A 91 -16.36 -19.05 19.33
N ASP A 92 -16.42 -18.68 20.61
CA ASP A 92 -17.55 -18.97 21.49
C ASP A 92 -18.79 -18.12 21.09
N PRO A 93 -19.93 -18.73 20.71
CA PRO A 93 -21.13 -18.01 20.34
C PRO A 93 -21.69 -17.09 21.44
N ALA A 94 -21.60 -17.47 22.72
CA ALA A 94 -22.14 -16.69 23.82
C ALA A 94 -21.31 -15.41 24.04
N ARG A 95 -19.99 -15.55 24.08
CA ARG A 95 -19.06 -14.42 24.18
C ARG A 95 -19.13 -13.52 22.95
N ARG A 96 -19.29 -14.08 21.75
CA ARG A 96 -19.48 -13.31 20.52
C ARG A 96 -20.72 -12.42 20.59
N ARG A 97 -21.82 -12.93 21.15
CA ARG A 97 -23.05 -12.14 21.33
C ARG A 97 -22.83 -11.01 22.33
N ALA A 98 -22.28 -11.31 23.51
CA ALA A 98 -21.97 -10.30 24.51
C ALA A 98 -21.06 -9.18 23.98
N LEU A 99 -20.05 -9.51 23.16
CA LEU A 99 -19.18 -8.51 22.53
C LEU A 99 -19.93 -7.60 21.54
N LYS A 100 -20.88 -8.16 20.78
CA LYS A 100 -21.71 -7.35 19.87
C LYS A 100 -22.68 -6.44 20.63
N ASP A 101 -23.28 -6.96 21.69
CA ASP A 101 -24.23 -6.20 22.52
C ASP A 101 -23.49 -5.05 23.21
N ALA A 102 -22.31 -5.31 23.79
CA ALA A 102 -21.47 -4.27 24.38
C ALA A 102 -21.04 -3.19 23.36
N GLN A 103 -20.76 -3.56 22.11
CA GLN A 103 -20.47 -2.60 21.04
C GLN A 103 -21.70 -1.74 20.68
N ALA A 104 -22.90 -2.34 20.69
CA ALA A 104 -24.13 -1.61 20.44
C ALA A 104 -24.44 -0.63 21.59
N ASP A 105 -24.20 -1.04 22.84
CA ASP A 105 -24.39 -0.21 24.03
C ASP A 105 -23.41 0.97 24.05
N ASP A 106 -22.14 0.76 23.69
CA ASP A 106 -21.14 1.83 23.60
C ASP A 106 -21.55 2.90 22.57
N LEU A 107 -22.05 2.47 21.40
CA LEU A 107 -22.58 3.37 20.38
C LEU A 107 -23.86 4.10 20.81
N ALA A 108 -24.70 3.46 21.62
CA ALA A 108 -25.91 4.08 22.17
C ALA A 108 -25.60 5.07 23.30
N GLY A 109 -24.56 4.81 24.09
CA GLY A 109 -24.12 5.67 25.21
C GLY A 109 -23.55 7.02 24.77
N VAL A 110 -22.98 7.12 23.57
CA VAL A 110 -22.42 8.36 22.99
C VAL A 110 -23.51 9.42 22.71
N SER A 111 -24.78 9.05 22.67
CA SER A 111 -25.88 10.01 22.41
C SER A 111 -26.37 10.78 23.66
N SER A 112 -25.84 10.49 24.86
CA SER A 112 -26.38 11.05 26.12
C SER A 112 -25.41 11.84 27.01
N SER A 113 -24.16 12.10 26.60
CA SER A 113 -23.25 12.93 27.40
C SER A 113 -22.29 13.77 26.55
N ASN A 114 -22.59 15.08 26.47
CA ASN A 114 -21.63 16.08 26.01
C ASN A 114 -20.52 16.30 27.08
N ALA A 115 -19.31 16.52 26.58
CA ALA A 115 -18.12 17.12 27.21
C ALA A 115 -17.05 16.19 27.84
N HIS A 116 -15.87 16.28 27.22
CA HIS A 116 -14.51 15.91 27.64
C HIS A 116 -13.99 14.47 27.40
N SER A 117 -12.97 14.44 26.53
CA SER A 117 -12.01 13.36 26.27
C SER A 117 -12.50 12.18 25.43
N SER A 118 -12.61 12.40 24.12
CA SER A 118 -12.66 11.33 23.11
C SER A 118 -11.42 11.46 22.21
N GLY A 119 -10.29 10.97 22.69
CA GLY A 119 -9.14 10.67 21.83
C GLY A 119 -9.37 9.32 21.17
N SER A 120 -9.07 9.23 19.86
CA SER A 120 -8.49 8.04 19.17
C SER A 120 -9.02 7.74 17.75
N ILE A 121 -10.03 8.44 17.20
CA ILE A 121 -10.47 8.20 15.79
C ILE A 121 -10.65 9.48 14.96
N GLY A 122 -11.04 10.60 15.57
CA GLY A 122 -11.09 11.91 14.91
C GLY A 122 -9.68 12.44 14.62
N ASP A 123 -8.82 12.46 15.65
CA ASP A 123 -7.47 13.04 15.59
C ASP A 123 -6.59 12.45 14.48
N ILE A 124 -6.68 11.15 14.20
CA ILE A 124 -5.86 10.52 13.15
C ILE A 124 -6.33 10.93 11.76
N ARG A 125 -7.65 11.08 11.55
CA ARG A 125 -8.21 11.54 10.28
C ARG A 125 -7.92 13.02 10.07
N ASP A 126 -8.06 13.83 11.10
CA ASP A 126 -7.77 15.25 11.05
C ASP A 126 -6.27 15.49 10.80
N GLN A 127 -5.38 14.68 11.40
CA GLN A 127 -3.95 14.75 11.14
C GLN A 127 -3.59 14.35 9.71
N GLN A 128 -4.26 13.34 9.14
CA GLN A 128 -4.06 12.93 7.74
C GLN A 128 -4.58 13.97 6.75
N ILE A 129 -5.71 14.62 7.05
CA ILE A 129 -6.26 15.71 6.23
C ILE A 129 -5.30 16.90 6.25
N GLN A 130 -4.79 17.29 7.43
CA GLN A 130 -3.81 18.38 7.54
C GLN A 130 -2.49 18.09 6.79
N ASP A 131 -1.97 16.86 6.88
CA ASP A 131 -0.78 16.45 6.13
C ASP A 131 -1.04 16.53 4.61
N LEU A 132 -2.21 16.08 4.16
CA LEU A 132 -2.58 16.15 2.75
C LEU A 132 -2.75 17.60 2.27
N GLU A 133 -3.40 18.46 3.06
CA GLU A 133 -3.57 19.88 2.77
C GLU A 133 -2.21 20.59 2.64
N SER A 134 -1.26 20.29 3.55
CA SER A 134 0.09 20.84 3.49
C SER A 134 0.83 20.42 2.21
N LYS A 135 0.71 19.15 1.80
CA LYS A 135 1.31 18.63 0.57
C LYS A 135 0.71 19.25 -0.68
N VAL A 136 -0.61 19.48 -0.71
CA VAL A 136 -1.29 20.17 -1.81
C VAL A 136 -0.83 21.62 -1.91
N LEU A 137 -0.66 22.30 -0.78
CA LEU A 137 -0.20 23.67 -0.72
C LEU A 137 1.25 23.80 -1.24
N ASP A 138 2.13 22.88 -0.87
CA ASP A 138 3.51 22.84 -1.36
C ASP A 138 3.59 22.45 -2.86
N LEU A 139 2.73 21.55 -3.32
CA LEU A 139 2.61 21.25 -4.75
C LEU A 139 2.16 22.50 -5.54
N THR A 140 1.20 23.25 -5.00
CA THR A 140 0.72 24.50 -5.62
C THR A 140 1.84 25.54 -5.71
N LYS A 141 2.68 25.65 -4.69
CA LYS A 141 3.86 26.54 -4.70
C LYS A 141 4.89 26.10 -5.73
N THR A 142 5.21 24.80 -5.81
CA THR A 142 6.20 24.29 -6.78
C THR A 142 5.72 24.50 -8.21
N VAL A 143 4.44 24.21 -8.53
CA VAL A 143 3.84 24.49 -9.84
C VAL A 143 3.89 25.99 -10.17
N SER A 144 3.59 26.85 -9.21
CA SER A 144 3.67 28.31 -9.41
C SER A 144 5.11 28.78 -9.70
N SER A 145 6.10 28.19 -9.03
CA SER A 145 7.52 28.47 -9.27
C SER A 145 7.96 28.01 -10.67
N LEU A 146 7.58 26.79 -11.06
CA LEU A 146 7.81 26.25 -12.40
C LEU A 146 7.17 27.11 -13.50
N ASN A 147 5.96 27.61 -13.27
CA ASN A 147 5.32 28.49 -14.24
C ASN A 147 6.09 29.80 -14.44
N LYS A 148 6.64 30.37 -13.35
CA LYS A 148 7.50 31.57 -13.43
C LYS A 148 8.79 31.28 -14.20
N THR A 149 9.47 30.17 -13.94
CA THR A 149 10.71 29.83 -14.64
C THR A 149 10.48 29.58 -16.13
N VAL A 150 9.38 28.92 -16.49
CA VAL A 150 8.98 28.74 -17.89
C VAL A 150 8.69 30.08 -18.57
N SER A 151 8.00 31.01 -17.89
CA SER A 151 7.75 32.35 -18.42
C SER A 151 9.06 33.11 -18.68
N VAL A 152 9.99 33.10 -17.73
CA VAL A 152 11.30 33.75 -17.89
C VAL A 152 12.07 33.15 -19.06
N LEU A 153 12.08 31.82 -19.19
CA LEU A 153 12.76 31.14 -20.30
C LEU A 153 12.12 31.50 -21.65
N ALA A 154 10.78 31.57 -21.71
CA ALA A 154 10.07 31.98 -22.91
C ALA A 154 10.40 33.43 -23.32
N ASP A 155 10.54 34.34 -22.35
CA ASP A 155 10.90 35.72 -22.63
C ASP A 155 12.37 35.85 -23.08
N MET A 156 13.29 35.10 -22.45
CA MET A 156 14.68 35.00 -22.93
C MET A 156 14.76 34.46 -24.37
N PHE A 157 13.95 33.45 -24.70
CA PHE A 157 13.89 32.90 -26.05
C PHE A 157 13.35 33.91 -27.06
N LYS A 158 12.32 34.70 -26.70
CA LYS A 158 11.82 35.80 -27.54
C LYS A 158 12.88 36.87 -27.79
N GLU A 159 13.64 37.27 -26.77
CA GLU A 159 14.75 38.22 -26.93
C GLU A 159 15.84 37.67 -27.84
N PHE A 160 16.22 36.40 -27.68
CA PHE A 160 17.21 35.75 -28.55
C PHE A 160 16.77 35.71 -30.03
N MET A 161 15.47 35.49 -30.28
CA MET A 161 14.89 35.43 -31.62
C MET A 161 14.63 36.82 -32.24
N LYS A 162 14.87 37.93 -31.52
CA LYS A 162 14.75 39.25 -32.12
C LYS A 162 15.86 39.44 -33.18
N PRO A 163 15.50 39.75 -34.45
CA PRO A 163 16.51 40.01 -35.47
C PRO A 163 17.32 41.27 -35.11
N SER A 164 18.64 41.19 -35.22
CA SER A 164 19.51 42.35 -35.07
C SER A 164 19.17 43.36 -36.18
N VAL A 165 18.66 44.53 -35.77
CA VAL A 165 18.44 45.63 -36.70
C VAL A 165 19.82 46.11 -37.16
N SER A 166 20.13 45.75 -38.40
CA SER A 166 21.22 46.24 -39.22
C SER A 166 21.33 47.76 -39.13
N ALA A 167 22.52 48.25 -38.74
CA ALA A 167 22.85 49.66 -38.74
C ALA A 167 22.83 50.22 -40.18
N PRO A 168 22.29 51.44 -40.41
CA PRO A 168 22.29 52.03 -41.74
C PRO A 168 23.72 52.42 -42.16
N ALA A 169 24.11 51.97 -43.36
CA ALA A 169 25.42 52.20 -43.96
C ALA A 169 25.72 53.70 -44.16
N PRO A 170 26.98 54.15 -43.95
CA PRO A 170 27.36 55.54 -44.19
C PRO A 170 27.52 55.81 -45.69
N LYS A 171 27.17 57.03 -46.11
CA LYS A 171 27.35 57.57 -47.47
C LYS A 171 28.80 57.93 -47.75
#